data_AF-A0A7S3WS57-F1
#
_entry.id   AF-A0A7S3WS57-F1
#
_cell.length_a   1.000
_cell.length_b   1.000
_cell.length_c   1.000
_cell.angle_alpha   90.00
_cell.angle_beta   90.00
_cell.angle_gamma   90.00
#
_symmetry.space_group_name_H-M   'P 1'
#
loop_
_entity.id
_entity.type
_entity.pdbx_description
1 polymer ?
#
loop_
_entity_poly.entity_id
_entity_poly.type
_entity_poly.pdbx_seq_one_letter_code
_entity_poly.pdbx_strand_id
1 'polypeptide(L)'
;AVRSNVRVASAATRSLSEACAVGLRAGAFSGVLVVSMVLLGIISLLFIVRMLVPAQLHQLPFLLVGYGFGASFVALFAQLGGGIYTKAADVGADMVGKVEADIPEDDPRNPATIADLVGDNVGDCAGRSADLFESIAGEIIA
;
A
#
# COMPACT_ATOMS: atom_id res chain seq x y z
N ALA A 1 -2.64 8.22 1.50
CA ALA A 1 -2.35 8.27 2.94
C ALA A 1 -1.80 9.65 3.27
N VAL A 2 -0.64 9.86 3.91
CA VAL A 2 -0.02 11.15 4.34
C VAL A 2 -0.87 12.43 4.19
N ARG A 3 -1.13 12.92 2.96
CA ARG A 3 -1.94 14.13 2.70
C ARG A 3 -3.40 14.04 3.16
N SER A 4 -4.02 12.86 3.18
CA SER A 4 -5.41 12.68 3.60
C SER A 4 -5.57 12.66 5.11
N ASN A 5 -4.53 12.26 5.85
CA ASN A 5 -4.60 11.97 7.28
C ASN A 5 -4.99 13.22 8.07
N VAL A 6 -4.34 14.35 7.76
CA VAL A 6 -4.68 15.67 8.33
C VAL A 6 -6.09 16.14 7.97
N ARG A 7 -6.59 15.78 6.78
CA ARG A 7 -7.95 16.13 6.34
C ARG A 7 -9.00 15.33 7.09
N VAL A 8 -8.73 14.04 7.35
CA VAL A 8 -9.59 13.18 8.17
C VAL A 8 -9.62 13.70 9.61
N ALA A 9 -8.46 14.03 10.19
CA ALA A 9 -8.39 14.62 11.54
C ALA A 9 -9.17 15.94 11.63
N SER A 10 -9.03 16.83 10.64
CA SER A 10 -9.81 18.07 10.58
C SER A 10 -11.31 17.83 10.41
N ALA A 11 -11.71 16.83 9.62
CA ALA A 11 -13.12 16.50 9.44
C ALA A 11 -13.75 15.88 10.70
N ALA A 12 -12.96 15.15 11.48
CA ALA A 12 -13.41 14.54 12.73
C ALA A 12 -13.83 15.59 13.78
N THR A 13 -13.30 16.82 13.72
CA THR A 13 -13.74 17.92 14.59
C THR A 13 -15.13 18.45 14.25
N ARG A 14 -15.67 18.12 13.06
CA ARG A 14 -16.98 18.56 12.58
C ARG A 14 -18.02 17.44 12.69
N SER A 15 -17.71 16.26 12.15
CA SER A 15 -18.57 15.07 12.28
C SER A 15 -17.84 13.78 11.92
N LEU A 16 -18.32 12.68 12.52
CA LEU A 16 -17.86 11.33 12.17
C LEU A 16 -18.17 10.96 10.71
N SER A 17 -19.36 11.35 10.21
CA SER A 17 -19.78 11.06 8.85
C SER A 17 -18.87 11.74 7.82
N GLU A 18 -18.47 12.99 8.07
CA GLU A 18 -17.54 13.71 7.21
C GLU A 18 -16.13 13.09 7.25
N ALA A 19 -15.62 12.77 8.43
CA ALA A 19 -14.32 12.10 8.58
C ALA A 19 -14.28 10.77 7.83
N CYS A 20 -15.32 9.95 7.98
CA CYS A 20 -15.46 8.68 7.28
C CYS A 20 -15.54 8.88 5.77
N ALA A 21 -16.31 9.87 5.28
CA ALA A 21 -16.40 10.16 3.85
C ALA A 21 -15.05 10.57 3.25
N VAL A 22 -14.26 11.39 3.96
CA VAL A 22 -12.91 11.79 3.50
C VAL A 22 -11.96 10.58 3.49
N GLY A 23 -11.97 9.77 4.56
CA GLY A 23 -11.15 8.56 4.66
C GLY A 23 -11.46 7.54 3.57
N LEU A 24 -12.74 7.23 3.36
CA LEU A 24 -13.20 6.29 2.34
C LEU A 24 -12.82 6.76 0.92
N ARG A 25 -13.02 8.05 0.61
CA ARG A 25 -12.65 8.62 -0.69
C ARG A 25 -11.14 8.56 -0.93
N ALA A 26 -10.33 8.81 0.10
CA ALA A 26 -8.88 8.71 -0.01
C ALA A 26 -8.42 7.27 -0.28
N GLY A 27 -9.00 6.29 0.41
CA GLY A 27 -8.74 4.86 0.17
C GLY A 27 -9.19 4.41 -1.22
N ALA A 28 -10.41 4.80 -1.63
CA ALA A 28 -10.95 4.47 -2.95
C ALA A 28 -10.07 5.02 -4.09
N PHE A 29 -9.54 6.24 -3.97
CA PHE A 29 -8.61 6.80 -4.94
C PHE A 29 -7.35 5.96 -5.08
N SER A 30 -6.75 5.53 -3.96
CA SER A 30 -5.58 4.67 -3.96
C SER A 30 -5.86 3.33 -4.65
N GLY A 31 -7.00 2.71 -4.34
CA GLY A 31 -7.40 1.44 -4.96
C GLY A 31 -7.59 1.55 -6.48
N VAL A 32 -8.34 2.56 -6.93
CA VAL A 32 -8.55 2.81 -8.37
C VAL A 32 -7.22 3.06 -9.08
N LEU A 33 -6.31 3.82 -8.46
CA LEU A 33 -4.99 4.09 -9.03
C LEU A 33 -4.17 2.81 -9.19
N VAL A 34 -4.11 1.95 -8.17
CA VAL A 34 -3.38 0.67 -8.20
C VAL A 34 -3.92 -0.23 -9.31
N VAL A 35 -5.23 -0.48 -9.35
CA VAL A 35 -5.86 -1.31 -10.38
C VAL A 35 -5.60 -0.74 -11.78
N SER A 36 -5.74 0.58 -11.95
CA SER A 36 -5.50 1.25 -13.22
C SER A 36 -4.04 1.10 -13.68
N MET A 37 -3.08 1.20 -12.77
CA MET A 37 -1.66 1.01 -13.07
C MET A 37 -1.33 -0.44 -13.45
N VAL A 38 -1.92 -1.43 -12.79
CA VAL A 38 -1.76 -2.85 -13.17
C VAL A 38 -2.23 -3.07 -14.60
N LEU A 39 -3.46 -2.64 -14.92
CA LEU A 39 -4.05 -2.82 -16.24
C LEU A 39 -3.24 -2.09 -17.33
N LEU A 40 -2.82 -0.85 -17.05
CA LEU A 40 -2.00 -0.08 -17.99
C LEU A 40 -0.64 -0.76 -18.23
N GLY A 41 0.00 -1.28 -17.19
CA GLY A 41 1.26 -2.02 -17.29
C GLY A 41 1.13 -3.26 -18.16
N ILE A 42 0.10 -4.07 -17.94
CA ILE A 42 -0.15 -5.29 -18.73
C ILE A 42 -0.49 -4.95 -20.18
N ILE A 43 -1.38 -3.99 -20.43
CA ILE A 43 -1.78 -3.59 -21.80
C ILE A 43 -0.60 -3.03 -22.57
N SER A 44 0.20 -2.16 -21.95
CA SER A 44 1.37 -1.56 -22.59
C SER A 44 2.42 -2.60 -22.92
N LEU A 45 2.72 -3.52 -21.99
CA LEU A 45 3.68 -4.59 -22.21
C LEU A 45 3.20 -5.56 -23.30
N LEU A 46 1.91 -5.93 -23.30
CA LEU A 46 1.30 -6.75 -24.34
C LEU A 46 1.45 -6.10 -25.73
N PHE A 47 1.18 -4.80 -25.83
CA PHE A 47 1.33 -4.06 -27.08
C PHE A 47 2.78 -4.03 -27.57
N ILE A 48 3.74 -3.78 -26.68
CA ILE A 48 5.17 -3.76 -26.98
C ILE A 48 5.65 -5.14 -27.46
N VAL A 49 5.33 -6.21 -26.71
CA VAL A 49 5.72 -7.58 -27.05
C VAL A 49 5.16 -7.99 -28.40
N ARG A 50 3.88 -7.64 -28.68
CA ARG A 50 3.24 -7.94 -29.97
C ARG A 50 3.89 -7.23 -31.16
N MET A 51 4.47 -6.04 -30.95
CA MET A 51 5.17 -5.30 -32.01
C MET A 51 6.59 -5.83 -32.26
N LEU A 52 7.27 -6.29 -31.21
CA LEU A 52 8.67 -6.72 -31.29
C LEU A 52 8.83 -8.21 -31.65
N VAL A 53 7.89 -9.05 -31.22
CA VAL A 53 7.97 -10.50 -31.37
C VAL A 53 6.75 -10.98 -32.16
N PRO A 54 6.94 -11.62 -33.34
CA PRO A 54 5.87 -12.30 -34.04
C PRO A 54 5.54 -13.63 -33.33
N ALA A 55 4.96 -13.52 -32.13
CA ALA A 55 4.52 -14.65 -31.32
C ALA A 55 3.05 -14.98 -31.58
N GLN A 56 2.70 -16.26 -31.52
CA GLN A 56 1.31 -16.69 -31.54
C GLN A 56 0.61 -16.31 -30.22
N LEU A 57 -0.72 -16.11 -30.27
CA LEU A 57 -1.52 -15.68 -29.11
C LEU A 57 -1.31 -16.52 -27.84
N HIS A 58 -1.06 -17.82 -27.99
CA HIS A 58 -0.87 -18.75 -26.86
C HIS A 58 0.48 -18.59 -26.15
N GLN A 59 1.46 -17.90 -26.75
CA GLN A 59 2.79 -17.70 -26.16
C GLN A 59 2.89 -16.37 -25.40
N LEU A 60 1.97 -15.44 -25.66
CA LEU A 60 1.99 -14.09 -25.07
C LEU A 60 1.92 -14.08 -23.54
N PRO A 61 1.06 -14.89 -22.85
CA PRO A 61 1.05 -14.93 -21.39
C PRO A 61 2.39 -15.36 -20.79
N PHE A 62 3.07 -16.35 -21.39
CA PHE A 62 4.38 -16.83 -20.93
C PHE A 62 5.47 -15.75 -21.00
N LEU A 63 5.38 -14.84 -21.98
CA LEU A 63 6.29 -13.70 -22.10
C LEU A 63 6.00 -12.61 -21.05
N LEU A 64 4.79 -12.58 -20.48
CA LEU A 64 4.38 -11.63 -19.46
C LEU A 64 4.66 -12.13 -18.03
N VAL A 65 5.02 -13.40 -17.83
CA VAL A 65 5.35 -13.97 -16.51
C VAL A 65 6.40 -13.14 -15.76
N GLY A 66 7.37 -12.55 -16.49
CA GLY A 66 8.37 -11.65 -15.90
C GLY A 66 7.77 -10.40 -15.24
N TYR A 67 6.64 -9.89 -15.71
CA TYR A 67 5.93 -8.77 -15.09
C TYR A 67 5.31 -9.17 -13.75
N GLY A 68 4.62 -10.31 -13.71
CA GLY A 68 4.07 -10.86 -12.47
C GLY A 68 5.18 -11.15 -11.46
N PHE A 69 6.24 -11.84 -11.88
CA PHE A 69 7.40 -12.12 -11.04
C PHE A 69 8.05 -10.83 -10.47
N GLY A 70 8.26 -9.81 -11.31
CA GLY A 70 8.81 -8.53 -10.88
C GLY A 70 7.92 -7.82 -9.87
N ALA A 71 6.60 -7.86 -10.07
CA ALA A 71 5.62 -7.33 -9.13
C ALA A 71 5.72 -8.04 -7.76
N SER A 72 5.77 -9.38 -7.73
CA SER A 72 5.92 -10.17 -6.49
C SER A 72 7.22 -9.89 -5.77
N PHE A 73 8.31 -9.75 -6.52
CA PHE A 73 9.60 -9.45 -5.93
C PHE A 73 9.59 -8.08 -5.22
N VAL A 74 9.05 -7.04 -5.87
CA VAL A 74 8.97 -5.71 -5.25
C VAL A 74 7.97 -5.69 -4.09
N ALA A 75 6.81 -6.35 -4.24
CA ALA A 75 5.79 -6.44 -3.20
C ALA A 75 6.33 -7.11 -1.93
N LEU A 76 7.10 -8.19 -2.08
CA LEU A 76 7.75 -8.89 -0.97
C LEU A 76 8.60 -7.95 -0.12
N PHE A 77 9.48 -7.15 -0.73
CA PHE A 77 10.32 -6.21 0.00
C PHE A 77 9.54 -5.04 0.60
N ALA A 78 8.53 -4.52 -0.12
CA ALA A 78 7.69 -3.45 0.39
C ALA A 78 6.89 -3.89 1.63
N GLN A 79 6.32 -5.09 1.60
CA GLN A 79 5.56 -5.67 2.71
C GLN A 79 6.46 -6.01 3.89
N LEU A 80 7.57 -6.71 3.67
CA LEU A 80 8.49 -7.07 4.74
C LEU A 80 9.14 -5.84 5.36
N GLY A 81 9.68 -4.94 4.53
CA GLY A 81 10.33 -3.73 5.00
C GLY A 81 9.37 -2.80 5.74
N GLY A 82 8.21 -2.53 5.16
CA GLY A 82 7.18 -1.70 5.78
C GLY A 82 6.57 -2.36 7.03
N GLY A 83 6.34 -3.68 6.99
CA GLY A 83 5.80 -4.47 8.09
C GLY A 83 6.73 -4.52 9.30
N ILE A 84 8.02 -4.72 9.09
CA ILE A 84 9.03 -4.67 10.16
C ILE A 84 9.07 -3.26 10.75
N TYR A 85 9.10 -2.23 9.92
CA TYR A 85 9.16 -0.84 10.37
C TYR A 85 7.94 -0.47 11.23
N THR A 86 6.73 -0.74 10.73
CA THR A 86 5.49 -0.40 11.45
C THR A 86 5.38 -1.17 12.75
N LYS A 87 5.57 -2.50 12.73
CA LYS A 87 5.39 -3.32 13.95
C LYS A 87 6.46 -3.13 15.00
N ALA A 88 7.69 -2.80 14.61
CA ALA A 88 8.71 -2.43 15.58
C ALA A 88 8.37 -1.12 16.31
N ALA A 89 7.81 -0.14 15.58
CA ALA A 89 7.44 1.15 16.14
C ALA A 89 6.16 1.06 17.00
N ASP A 90 5.09 0.46 16.47
CA ASP A 90 3.79 0.22 17.11
C ASP A 90 3.95 -0.48 18.47
N VAL A 91 4.60 -1.66 18.48
CA VAL A 91 4.82 -2.43 19.71
C VAL A 91 5.69 -1.67 20.72
N GLY A 92 6.72 -0.95 20.25
CA GLY A 92 7.59 -0.17 21.12
C GLY A 92 6.87 1.04 21.74
N ALA A 93 6.09 1.75 20.94
CA ALA A 93 5.31 2.91 21.37
C ALA A 93 4.25 2.49 22.39
N ASP A 94 3.51 1.43 22.12
CA ASP A 94 2.42 0.96 22.96
C ASP A 94 2.88 0.37 24.28
N MET A 95 3.90 -0.49 24.26
CA MET A 95 4.38 -1.13 25.48
C MET A 95 4.95 -0.09 26.45
N VAL A 96 5.84 0.79 25.98
CA VAL A 96 6.47 1.78 26.87
C VAL A 96 5.46 2.88 27.24
N GLY A 97 4.64 3.34 26.29
CA GLY A 97 3.67 4.41 26.53
C GLY A 97 2.53 3.97 27.44
N LYS A 98 1.74 3.00 26.98
CA LYS A 98 0.49 2.59 27.66
C LYS A 98 0.77 1.74 28.89
N VAL A 99 1.74 0.81 28.85
CA VAL A 99 1.93 -0.19 29.92
C VAL A 99 2.92 0.27 30.98
N GLU A 100 4.06 0.86 30.59
CA GLU A 100 5.10 1.23 31.54
C GLU A 100 4.94 2.66 32.09
N ALA A 101 4.65 3.63 31.21
CA ALA A 101 4.61 5.05 31.55
C ALA A 101 3.20 5.58 31.86
N ASP A 102 2.15 4.77 31.66
CA ASP A 102 0.73 5.15 31.86
C ASP A 102 0.37 6.47 31.14
N ILE A 103 0.91 6.66 29.94
CA ILE A 103 0.54 7.78 29.06
C ILE A 103 -0.41 7.30 27.97
N PRO A 104 -1.28 8.19 27.44
CA PRO A 104 -2.18 7.85 26.35
C PRO A 104 -1.46 7.29 25.11
N GLU A 105 -2.20 6.55 24.31
CA GLU A 105 -1.83 6.21 22.94
C GLU A 105 -1.55 7.46 22.10
N ASP A 106 -0.59 7.39 21.19
CA ASP A 106 -0.17 8.49 20.32
C ASP A 106 0.23 9.78 21.06
N ASP A 107 0.64 9.68 22.32
CA ASP A 107 1.01 10.85 23.10
C ASP A 107 2.28 11.52 22.53
N PRO A 108 2.30 12.84 22.31
CA PRO A 108 3.45 13.54 21.73
C PRO A 108 4.72 13.48 22.58
N ARG A 109 4.64 13.06 23.83
CA ARG A 109 5.79 12.82 24.72
C ARG A 109 6.50 11.51 24.41
N ASN A 110 5.84 10.57 23.73
CA ASN A 110 6.42 9.30 23.34
C ASN A 110 7.26 9.48 22.06
N PRO A 111 8.57 9.23 22.11
CA PRO A 111 9.44 9.43 20.94
C PRO A 111 9.15 8.45 19.79
N ALA A 112 8.48 7.33 20.07
CA ALA A 112 8.16 6.31 19.06
C ALA A 112 6.92 6.66 18.22
N THR A 113 6.05 7.57 18.67
CA THR A 113 4.79 7.89 17.99
C THR A 113 4.96 8.39 16.56
N ILE A 114 6.02 9.16 16.27
CA ILE A 114 6.28 9.59 14.88
C ILE A 114 6.64 8.38 14.01
N ALA A 115 7.44 7.44 14.53
CA ALA A 115 7.81 6.25 13.79
C ALA A 115 6.60 5.34 13.54
N ASP A 116 5.71 5.22 14.52
CA ASP A 116 4.47 4.45 14.40
C ASP A 116 3.56 5.00 13.29
N LEU A 117 3.25 6.30 13.35
CA LEU A 117 2.43 6.97 12.33
C LEU A 117 3.08 6.97 10.94
N VAL A 118 4.42 6.99 10.85
CA VAL A 118 5.13 6.78 9.58
C VAL A 118 4.96 5.33 9.11
N GLY A 119 5.04 4.37 10.03
CA GLY A 119 4.82 2.95 9.81
C GLY A 119 3.48 2.64 9.15
N ASP A 120 2.40 3.25 9.60
CA ASP A 120 1.06 3.11 8.98
C ASP A 120 1.06 3.48 7.48
N ASN A 121 1.84 4.51 7.11
CA ASN A 121 1.91 4.94 5.72
C ASN A 121 2.82 4.03 4.88
N VAL A 122 3.89 3.51 5.47
CA VAL A 122 4.90 2.71 4.74
C VAL A 122 4.49 1.23 4.67
N GLY A 123 4.10 0.62 5.78
CA GLY A 123 3.63 -0.76 5.83
C GLY A 123 2.19 -0.87 5.33
N ASP A 124 1.27 -0.28 6.09
CA ASP A 124 -0.16 -0.58 5.95
C ASP A 124 -0.79 0.06 4.71
N CYS A 125 -0.18 1.12 4.17
CA CYS A 125 -0.61 1.72 2.92
C CYS A 125 0.23 1.28 1.71
N ALA A 126 1.55 1.54 1.72
CA ALA A 126 2.39 1.26 0.56
C ALA A 126 2.62 -0.25 0.35
N GLY A 127 2.94 -0.98 1.42
CA GLY A 127 3.07 -2.44 1.38
C GLY A 127 1.79 -3.12 0.90
N ARG A 128 0.62 -2.75 1.44
CA ARG A 128 -0.68 -3.26 0.96
C ARG A 128 -1.01 -2.89 -0.47
N SER A 129 -0.62 -1.70 -0.93
CA SER A 129 -0.86 -1.32 -2.34
C SER A 129 -0.02 -2.19 -3.29
N ALA A 130 1.22 -2.50 -2.91
CA ALA A 130 2.10 -3.39 -3.67
C ALA A 130 1.61 -4.85 -3.66
N ASP A 131 1.10 -5.32 -2.52
CA ASP A 131 0.41 -6.61 -2.36
C ASP A 131 -0.74 -6.77 -3.37
N LEU A 132 -1.66 -5.80 -3.37
CA LEU A 132 -2.80 -5.80 -4.29
C LEU A 132 -2.38 -5.69 -5.74
N PHE A 133 -1.36 -4.88 -6.05
CA PHE A 133 -0.84 -4.75 -7.40
C PHE A 133 -0.36 -6.10 -7.92
N GLU A 134 0.43 -6.80 -7.12
CA GLU A 134 0.97 -8.10 -7.49
C GLU A 134 -0.13 -9.15 -7.66
N SER A 135 -1.04 -9.27 -6.69
CA SER A 135 -2.06 -10.31 -6.76
C SER A 135 -2.95 -10.15 -7.99
N ILE A 136 -3.31 -8.91 -8.35
CA ILE A 136 -4.07 -8.62 -9.57
C ILE A 136 -3.23 -8.93 -10.83
N ALA A 137 -1.95 -8.56 -10.83
CA ALA A 137 -1.07 -8.84 -11.96
C ALA A 137 -0.88 -10.35 -12.18
N GLY A 138 -0.67 -11.11 -11.11
CA GLY A 138 -0.52 -12.55 -11.14
C GLY A 138 -1.78 -13.25 -11.66
N GLU A 139 -2.96 -12.88 -11.14
CA GLU A 139 -4.23 -13.49 -11.54
C GLU A 139 -4.60 -13.20 -13.00
N ILE A 140 -4.23 -12.04 -13.55
CA ILE A 140 -4.47 -11.71 -14.97
C ILE A 140 -3.51 -12.46 -15.91
N ILE A 141 -2.28 -12.73 -15.45
CA ILE A 141 -1.24 -13.36 -16.27
C ILE A 141 -1.36 -14.89 -16.27
N ALA A 142 -1.80 -15.47 -15.15
CA ALA A 142 -2.04 -16.90 -14.98
C ALA A 142 -3.15 -17.42 -15.92
#